data_AF-A0A350LW57-F1
#
_entry.id   AF-A0A350LW57-F1
#
_cell.length_a   1.000
_cell.length_b   1.000
_cell.length_c   1.000
_cell.angle_alpha   90.00
_cell.angle_beta   90.00
_cell.angle_gamma   90.00
#
_symmetry.space_group_name_H-M   'P 1'
#
loop_
_entity.id
_entity.type
_entity.pdbx_description
1 polymer ?
#
loop_
_entity_poly.entity_id
_entity_poly.type
_entity_poly.pdbx_seq_one_letter_code
_entity_poly.pdbx_strand_id
1 'polypeptide(L)'
;SHDMAVVERVSHDVGVMYLGRIVEMGPRAAVFENPQHPYTQALMKAVPIADPRKRKSEKDLNFKPIPSPIHPVGHEPGPSVYKEVDPGHFVLTSDSGY
;
A
#
# COMPACT_ATOMS: atom_id res chain seq x y z
N SER A 1 -10.05 -5.79 -0.47
CA SER A 1 -9.71 -7.16 -0.03
C SER A 1 -8.34 -7.14 0.62
N HIS A 2 -8.02 -8.08 1.50
CA HIS A 2 -6.66 -8.26 2.05
C HIS A 2 -5.85 -9.28 1.22
N ASP A 3 -6.52 -10.07 0.38
CA ASP A 3 -5.87 -11.03 -0.52
C ASP A 3 -5.44 -10.35 -1.82
N MET A 4 -4.14 -10.16 -1.97
CA MET A 4 -3.55 -9.46 -3.10
C MET A 4 -3.63 -10.25 -4.40
N ALA A 5 -3.56 -11.58 -4.34
CA ALA A 5 -3.69 -12.43 -5.54
C ALA A 5 -5.11 -12.35 -6.12
N VAL A 6 -6.11 -12.22 -5.24
CA VAL A 6 -7.47 -11.94 -5.67
C VAL A 6 -7.56 -10.54 -6.28
N VAL A 7 -7.10 -9.49 -5.58
CA VAL A 7 -7.17 -8.10 -6.09
C VAL A 7 -6.55 -7.98 -7.48
N GLU A 8 -5.37 -8.58 -7.68
CA GLU A 8 -4.66 -8.57 -8.96
C GLU A 8 -5.48 -9.16 -10.10
N ARG A 9 -6.29 -10.19 -9.84
CA ARG A 9 -7.02 -10.91 -10.90
C ARG A 9 -8.36 -10.31 -11.27
N VAL A 10 -9.02 -9.62 -10.33
CA VAL A 10 -10.41 -9.14 -10.52
C VAL A 10 -10.56 -7.63 -10.68
N SER A 11 -9.53 -6.85 -10.35
CA SER A 11 -9.64 -5.38 -10.30
C SER A 11 -8.97 -4.72 -11.51
N HIS A 12 -9.59 -3.68 -12.07
CA HIS A 12 -8.97 -2.84 -13.10
C HIS A 12 -8.09 -1.76 -12.45
N ASP A 13 -8.63 -1.13 -11.40
CA ASP A 13 -7.96 -0.13 -10.57
C ASP A 13 -7.84 -0.63 -9.13
N VAL A 14 -6.79 -0.20 -8.44
CA VAL A 14 -6.46 -0.60 -7.08
C VAL A 14 -6.16 0.64 -6.25
N GLY A 15 -6.72 0.69 -5.04
CA GLY A 15 -6.35 1.63 -4.00
C GLY A 15 -5.77 0.90 -2.80
N VAL A 16 -4.63 1.37 -2.30
CA VAL A 16 -3.94 0.86 -1.11
C VAL A 16 -4.21 1.83 0.03
N MET A 17 -4.68 1.29 1.16
CA MET A 17 -5.03 2.08 2.34
C MET A 17 -4.07 1.80 3.50
N TYR A 18 -3.69 2.85 4.22
CA TYR A 18 -2.96 2.76 5.48
C TYR A 18 -3.59 3.72 6.49
N LEU A 19 -3.92 3.21 7.68
CA LEU A 19 -4.53 3.98 8.79
C LEU A 19 -5.70 4.89 8.35
N GLY A 20 -6.59 4.36 7.51
CA GLY A 20 -7.78 5.09 7.03
C GLY A 20 -7.53 6.05 5.86
N ARG A 21 -6.30 6.12 5.33
CA ARG A 21 -5.95 6.98 4.19
C ARG A 21 -5.57 6.15 2.97
N ILE A 22 -6.07 6.52 1.78
CA ILE A 22 -5.56 5.95 0.53
C ILE A 22 -4.17 6.53 0.29
N VAL A 23 -3.15 5.69 0.38
CA VAL A 23 -1.73 6.08 0.23
C VAL A 23 -1.23 5.94 -1.19
N GLU A 24 -1.86 5.10 -1.99
CA GLU A 24 -1.51 4.87 -3.39
C GLU A 24 -2.73 4.35 -4.14
N MET A 25 -2.94 4.82 -5.37
CA MET A 25 -4.07 4.38 -6.20
C MET A 25 -3.75 4.49 -7.69
N GLY A 26 -4.28 3.58 -8.50
CA GLY A 26 -4.15 3.62 -9.95
C GLY A 26 -4.44 2.29 -10.62
N PRO A 27 -4.10 2.14 -11.91
CA PRO A 27 -4.27 0.89 -12.63
C PRO A 27 -3.57 -0.26 -11.90
N ARG A 28 -4.17 -1.46 -11.87
CA ARG A 28 -3.62 -2.59 -11.11
C ARG A 28 -2.15 -2.85 -11.43
N ALA A 29 -1.76 -2.74 -12.71
CA ALA A 29 -0.41 -3.02 -13.16
C ALA A 29 0.59 -2.02 -12.58
N ALA A 30 0.22 -0.73 -12.56
CA ALA A 30 1.06 0.32 -12.00
C ALA A 30 1.32 0.12 -10.50
N VAL A 31 0.27 -0.19 -9.73
CA VAL A 31 0.37 -0.38 -8.27
C VAL A 31 1.13 -1.66 -7.89
N PHE A 32 0.97 -2.75 -8.66
CA PHE A 32 1.60 -4.04 -8.35
C PHE A 32 3.04 -4.14 -8.89
N GLU A 33 3.32 -3.61 -10.08
CA GLU A 33 4.63 -3.75 -10.73
C GLU A 33 5.57 -2.58 -10.40
N ASN A 34 5.02 -1.38 -10.17
CA ASN A 34 5.79 -0.17 -9.86
C ASN A 34 5.29 0.55 -8.59
N PRO A 35 5.17 -0.15 -7.44
CA PRO A 35 4.68 0.46 -6.20
C PRO A 35 5.59 1.61 -5.73
N GLN A 36 5.02 2.78 -5.52
CA GLN A 36 5.77 3.98 -5.15
C GLN A 36 5.71 4.29 -3.65
N HIS A 37 4.56 4.11 -3.00
CA HIS A 37 4.45 4.44 -1.58
C HIS A 37 5.22 3.41 -0.74
N PRO A 38 6.04 3.83 0.25
CA PRO A 38 6.86 2.91 1.03
C PRO A 38 6.07 1.80 1.74
N TYR A 39 4.83 2.08 2.15
CA TYR A 39 3.91 1.07 2.69
C TYR A 39 3.50 0.04 1.63
N THR A 40 3.11 0.48 0.43
CA THR A 40 2.74 -0.43 -0.67
C THR A 40 3.92 -1.32 -1.04
N GLN A 41 5.14 -0.78 -1.08
CA GLN A 41 6.35 -1.57 -1.34
C GLN A 41 6.57 -2.65 -0.27
N ALA A 42 6.36 -2.34 1.00
CA ALA A 42 6.44 -3.32 2.08
C ALA A 42 5.36 -4.40 1.95
N LEU A 43 4.13 -4.02 1.59
CA LEU A 43 3.04 -4.94 1.35
C LEU A 43 3.33 -5.88 0.17
N MET A 44 3.83 -5.37 -0.96
CA MET A 44 4.23 -6.18 -2.12
C MET A 44 5.37 -7.14 -1.79
N LYS A 45 6.32 -6.71 -0.93
CA LYS A 45 7.37 -7.61 -0.43
C LYS A 45 6.82 -8.75 0.43
N ALA A 46 5.70 -8.56 1.11
CA ALA A 46 5.05 -9.61 1.90
C ALA A 46 4.23 -10.61 1.06
N VAL A 47 3.92 -10.31 -0.21
CA VAL A 47 3.20 -11.23 -1.09
C VAL A 47 4.00 -12.52 -1.28
N PRO A 48 3.39 -13.70 -1.05
CA PRO A 48 4.04 -15.00 -1.24
C PRO A 48 4.42 -15.22 -2.70
N ILE A 49 5.61 -15.76 -2.93
CA ILE A 49 6.02 -16.24 -4.26
C ILE A 49 5.50 -17.67 -4.42
N ALA A 50 4.85 -17.97 -5.54
CA ALA A 50 4.26 -19.28 -5.80
C ALA A 50 5.28 -20.44 -5.87
N ASP A 51 6.56 -20.16 -6.19
CA ASP A 51 7.63 -21.16 -6.18
C ASP A 51 8.06 -21.48 -4.74
N PRO A 52 7.86 -22.71 -4.24
CA PRO A 52 8.21 -23.11 -2.87
C PRO A 52 9.69 -22.96 -2.55
N ARG A 53 10.55 -22.98 -3.58
CA ARG A 53 12.02 -22.85 -3.44
C ARG A 53 12.46 -21.39 -3.28
N LYS A 54 11.57 -20.43 -3.54
CA LYS A 54 11.82 -18.98 -3.42
C LYS A 54 11.13 -18.38 -2.20
N ARG A 55 10.93 -19.18 -1.14
CA ARG A 55 10.28 -18.71 0.09
C ARG A 55 11.16 -17.61 0.72
N LYS A 56 10.60 -16.41 0.86
CA LYS A 56 11.28 -15.27 1.48
C LYS A 56 11.57 -15.58 2.95
N SER A 57 12.74 -15.18 3.44
CA SER A 57 13.07 -15.34 4.85
C SER A 57 12.37 -14.26 5.67
N GLU A 58 12.05 -14.51 6.94
CA GLU A 58 11.46 -13.48 7.81
C GLU A 58 12.34 -12.23 7.93
N LYS A 59 13.65 -12.37 7.72
CA LYS A 59 14.61 -11.26 7.73
C LYS A 59 14.41 -10.27 6.56
N ASP A 60 13.78 -10.72 5.48
CA ASP A 60 13.51 -9.89 4.30
C ASP A 60 12.25 -9.02 4.48
N LEU A 61 11.46 -9.29 5.52
CA LEU A 61 10.22 -8.59 5.85
C LEU A 61 10.53 -7.53 6.91
N ASN A 62 10.67 -6.28 6.49
CA ASN A 62 10.82 -5.15 7.41
C ASN A 62 9.47 -4.76 8.03
N PHE A 63 8.96 -5.61 8.94
CA PHE A 63 7.66 -5.40 9.57
C PHE A 63 7.75 -4.29 10.63
N LYS A 64 7.24 -3.10 10.30
CA LYS A 64 6.98 -2.04 11.30
C LYS A 64 5.64 -2.35 12.01
N PRO A 65 5.57 -2.31 13.35
CA PRO A 65 4.29 -2.40 14.06
C PRO A 65 3.33 -1.33 13.54
N ILE A 66 2.10 -1.74 13.21
CA ILE A 66 1.05 -0.80 12.79
C ILE A 66 0.58 -0.04 14.03
N PRO A 67 0.61 1.31 14.04
CA PRO A 67 0.16 2.10 15.17
C PRO A 67 -1.37 2.09 15.30
N SER A 68 -1.87 2.54 16.44
CA SER A 68 -3.33 2.65 16.66
C SER A 68 -3.95 3.67 15.71
N PRO A 69 -5.05 3.33 15.02
CA PRO A 69 -5.81 4.28 14.19
C PRO A 69 -6.75 5.18 15.03
N ILE A 70 -6.73 5.07 16.37
CA ILE A 70 -7.60 5.85 17.25
C ILE A 70 -6.92 7.17 17.59
N HIS A 71 -7.57 8.27 17.21
CA HIS A 71 -7.11 9.62 17.50
C HIS A 71 -7.85 10.24 18.70
N PRO A 72 -7.24 11.23 19.40
CA PRO A 72 -7.90 11.99 20.45
C PRO A 72 -9.15 12.73 19.96
N VAL A 73 -10.07 13.02 20.88
CA VAL A 73 -11.24 13.87 20.61
C VAL A 73 -10.78 15.25 20.14
N GLY A 74 -11.35 15.75 19.05
CA GLY A 74 -10.95 17.02 18.43
C GLY A 74 -9.80 16.93 17.43
N HIS A 75 -9.32 15.72 17.12
CA HIS A 75 -8.38 15.54 16.00
C HIS A 75 -9.06 15.86 14.66
N GLU A 76 -8.49 16.83 13.94
CA GLU A 76 -8.87 17.12 12.57
C GLU A 76 -7.81 16.56 11.61
N PRO A 77 -8.16 15.59 10.74
CA PRO A 77 -7.22 15.06 9.78
C PRO A 77 -6.92 16.11 8.69
N GLY A 78 -5.65 16.29 8.37
CA GLY A 78 -5.24 17.11 7.22
C GLY A 78 -5.73 16.52 5.89
N PRO A 79 -5.85 17.34 4.83
CA PRO A 79 -6.30 16.85 3.53
C PRO A 79 -5.31 15.83 2.95
N SER A 80 -5.84 14.90 2.15
CA SER A 80 -5.00 14.00 1.35
C SER A 80 -4.55 14.70 0.09
N VAL A 81 -3.23 14.92 -0.01
CA VAL A 81 -2.60 15.51 -1.19
C VAL A 81 -1.89 14.41 -1.96
N TYR A 82 -2.11 14.38 -3.28
CA TYR A 82 -1.58 13.34 -4.15
C TYR A 82 -0.66 13.93 -5.20
N LYS A 83 0.36 13.15 -5.56
CA LYS A 83 1.17 13.36 -6.76
C LYS A 83 0.85 12.27 -7.77
N GLU A 84 0.57 12.66 -9.00
CA GLU A 84 0.52 11.74 -10.12
C GLU A 84 1.95 11.38 -10.54
N VAL A 85 2.30 10.10 -10.46
CA VAL A 85 3.66 9.60 -10.76
C VAL A 85 3.76 9.02 -12.17
N ASP A 86 2.64 8.47 -12.66
CA ASP A 86 2.39 7.98 -14.01
C ASP A 86 0.90 8.23 -14.32
N PRO A 87 0.46 8.21 -15.59
CA PRO A 87 -0.93 8.49 -15.94
C PRO A 87 -1.94 7.64 -15.16
N GLY A 88 -2.78 8.29 -14.36
CA GLY A 88 -3.78 7.63 -13.51
C GLY A 88 -3.23 6.97 -12.25
N HIS A 89 -1.92 7.06 -11.98
CA HIS A 89 -1.26 6.51 -10.80
C HIS A 89 -0.90 7.63 -9.82
N PHE A 90 -1.58 7.65 -8.70
CA PHE A 90 -1.48 8.68 -7.67
C PHE A 90 -0.88 8.13 -6.39
N VAL A 91 0.01 8.90 -5.79
CA VAL A 91 0.70 8.58 -4.54
C VAL A 91 0.48 9.70 -3.55
N LEU A 92 0.07 9.36 -2.33
CA LEU A 92 -0.14 10.33 -1.26
C LEU A 92 1.20 10.97 -0.87
N THR A 93 1.23 12.29 -0.82
CA THR A 93 2.41 13.09 -0.42
C THR A 93 2.25 13.74 0.95
N SER A 94 1.01 13.95 1.41
CA SER A 94 0.74 14.34 2.79
C SER A 94 1.06 13.19 3.75
N ASP A 95 1.57 13.51 4.93
CA ASP A 95 2.02 12.52 5.93
C ASP A 95 0.95 11.46 6.25
N SER A 96 1.29 10.18 6.06
CA SER A 96 0.43 9.03 6.37
C SER A 96 0.78 8.34 7.70
N GLY A 97 1.86 8.78 8.37
CA GLY A 97 2.38 8.15 9.58
C GLY A 97 3.20 6.88 9.33
N TYR A 98 3.63 6.62 8.09
CA TYR A 98 4.46 5.46 7.72
C TYR A 98 5.95 5.78 7.57
#